data_AF-A0A561SJL7-F1
#
_entry.id   AF-A0A561SJL7-F1
#
_cell.length_a   1.000
_cell.length_b   1.000
_cell.length_c   1.000
_cell.angle_alpha   90.00
_cell.angle_beta   90.00
_cell.angle_gamma   90.00
#
_symmetry.space_group_name_H-M   'P 1'
#
loop_
_entity.id
_entity.type
_entity.pdbx_description
1 polymer ?
#
loop_
_entity_poly.entity_id
_entity_poly.type
_entity_poly.pdbx_seq_one_letter_code
_entity_poly.pdbx_strand_id
1 'polypeptide(L)'
;MTEDRTGRGESIDLYARRRAYELVRAALSDDNDQERGTSAARSVAVAVLAEAGIDGVTEVAVDLSMRLASALERIAADQGLAAVDLAEVWFVD
;
A
#
# COMPACT_ATOMS: atom_id res chain seq x y z
N MET A 1 -24.60 40.18 -0.81
CA MET A 1 -25.28 38.87 -0.94
C MET A 1 -24.97 38.39 -2.36
N THR A 2 -24.28 37.29 -2.65
CA THR A 2 -23.92 36.09 -1.89
C THR A 2 -22.70 35.44 -2.56
N GLU A 3 -21.73 35.09 -1.72
CA GLU A 3 -20.59 34.16 -1.78
C GLU A 3 -20.27 33.37 -3.07
N ASP A 4 -19.06 33.67 -3.56
CA ASP A 4 -18.00 32.78 -4.04
C ASP A 4 -18.10 31.31 -3.57
N ARG A 5 -18.40 30.38 -4.49
CA ARG A 5 -18.36 28.92 -4.23
C ARG A 5 -18.04 28.10 -5.49
N THR A 6 -16.84 28.22 -6.06
CA THR A 6 -16.33 27.21 -7.01
C THR A 6 -14.84 26.88 -6.88
N GLY A 7 -14.17 27.26 -5.79
CA GLY A 7 -12.71 27.05 -5.64
C GLY A 7 -12.24 26.00 -4.63
N ARG A 8 -13.13 25.16 -4.04
CA ARG A 8 -12.78 24.34 -2.85
C ARG A 8 -12.80 22.82 -3.03
N GLY A 9 -13.03 22.32 -4.25
CA GLY A 9 -13.09 20.88 -4.53
C GLY A 9 -11.73 20.22 -4.76
N GLU A 10 -10.75 20.94 -5.33
CA GLU A 10 -9.47 20.38 -5.75
C GLU A 10 -8.34 20.57 -4.73
N SER A 11 -8.51 21.46 -3.75
CA SER A 11 -7.44 21.80 -2.80
C SER A 11 -7.30 20.80 -1.64
N ILE A 12 -8.37 20.06 -1.33
CA ILE A 12 -8.34 18.94 -0.37
C ILE A 12 -7.61 17.73 -0.99
N ASP A 13 -7.60 17.63 -2.32
CA ASP A 13 -7.12 16.47 -3.07
C ASP A 13 -5.57 16.38 -3.15
N LEU A 14 -4.87 17.52 -3.21
CA LEU A 14 -3.40 17.53 -3.23
C LEU A 14 -2.76 17.53 -1.84
N TYR A 15 -3.40 18.19 -0.85
CA TYR A 15 -2.88 18.25 0.51
C TYR A 15 -3.03 16.90 1.22
N ALA A 16 -4.18 16.25 1.08
CA ALA A 16 -4.40 14.90 1.62
C ALA A 16 -3.44 13.88 0.97
N ARG A 17 -3.27 13.95 -0.35
CA ARG A 17 -2.33 13.10 -1.09
C ARG A 17 -0.88 13.31 -0.68
N ARG A 18 -0.46 14.57 -0.53
CA ARG A 18 0.89 14.90 -0.02
C ARG A 18 1.09 14.41 1.42
N ARG A 19 0.08 14.56 2.28
CA ARG A 19 0.12 14.09 3.67
C ARG A 19 0.21 12.56 3.74
N ALA A 20 -0.57 11.85 2.92
CA ALA A 20 -0.49 10.41 2.79
C ALA A 20 0.90 9.97 2.30
N TYR A 21 1.43 10.63 1.26
CA TYR A 21 2.77 10.37 0.75
C TYR A 21 3.87 10.59 1.80
N GLU A 22 3.80 11.67 2.59
CA GLU A 22 4.75 11.96 3.66
C GLU A 22 4.68 10.93 4.80
N LEU A 23 3.48 10.48 5.18
CA LEU A 23 3.28 9.45 6.21
C LEU A 23 3.78 8.07 5.75
N VAL A 24 3.55 7.73 4.49
CA VAL A 24 3.97 6.46 3.88
C VAL A 24 5.47 6.43 3.68
N ARG A 25 6.04 7.53 3.20
CA ARG A 25 7.49 7.69 3.11
C ARG A 25 8.13 7.63 4.50
N ALA A 26 7.51 8.19 5.53
CA ALA A 26 8.03 8.09 6.90
C ALA A 26 7.98 6.64 7.42
N ALA A 27 6.88 5.92 7.17
CA ALA A 27 6.77 4.50 7.53
C ALA A 27 7.80 3.62 6.80
N LEU A 28 8.00 3.84 5.49
CA LEU A 28 9.00 3.13 4.68
C LEU A 28 10.44 3.57 4.97
N SER A 29 10.66 4.80 5.45
CA SER A 29 11.99 5.34 5.76
C SER A 29 12.47 5.01 7.16
N ASP A 30 11.59 4.63 8.09
CA ASP A 30 11.97 4.10 9.42
C ASP A 30 12.34 2.61 9.33
N ASP A 31 11.93 1.93 8.25
CA ASP A 31 12.39 0.58 7.87
C ASP A 31 13.81 0.65 7.31
N ASN A 32 14.79 0.76 8.20
CA ASN A 32 16.21 0.53 7.93
C ASN A 32 16.53 -0.95 7.55
N ASP A 33 15.58 -1.67 6.95
CA ASP A 33 15.58 -3.11 6.71
C ASP A 33 14.87 -3.52 5.40
N GLN A 34 14.66 -2.63 4.43
CA GLN A 34 14.02 -2.99 3.14
C GLN A 34 14.76 -4.14 2.40
N GLU A 35 16.08 -4.14 2.42
CA GLU A 35 16.90 -5.26 1.90
C GLU A 35 16.76 -6.54 2.73
N ARG A 36 16.60 -6.42 4.05
CA ARG A 36 16.47 -7.53 4.98
C ARG A 36 15.09 -8.18 4.91
N GLY A 37 14.05 -7.38 4.77
CA GLY A 37 12.68 -7.82 4.48
C GLY A 37 12.59 -8.52 3.13
N THR A 38 13.25 -7.97 2.10
CA THR A 38 13.32 -8.60 0.78
C THR A 38 14.05 -9.95 0.83
N SER A 39 15.17 -10.01 1.56
CA SER A 39 15.94 -11.25 1.76
C SER A 39 15.14 -12.32 2.51
N ALA A 40 14.43 -11.93 3.58
CA ALA A 40 13.57 -12.83 4.35
C ALA A 40 12.41 -13.37 3.51
N ALA A 41 11.71 -12.50 2.76
CA ALA A 41 10.63 -12.91 1.87
C ALA A 41 11.11 -13.87 0.79
N ARG A 42 12.29 -13.62 0.20
CA ARG A 42 12.92 -14.53 -0.76
C ARG A 42 13.24 -15.89 -0.13
N SER A 43 13.77 -15.91 1.10
CA SER A 43 14.06 -17.15 1.82
C SER A 43 12.81 -18.00 2.04
N VAL A 44 11.70 -17.36 2.44
CA VAL A 44 10.39 -18.03 2.61
C VAL A 44 9.89 -18.59 1.28
N ALA A 45 9.96 -17.82 0.19
CA ALA A 45 9.54 -18.30 -1.12
C ALA A 45 10.37 -19.52 -1.60
N VAL A 46 11.68 -19.54 -1.33
CA VAL A 46 12.55 -20.68 -1.63
C VAL A 46 12.18 -21.91 -0.80
N ALA A 47 11.88 -21.74 0.49
CA ALA A 47 11.45 -22.83 1.36
C ALA A 47 10.10 -23.43 0.87
N VAL A 48 9.12 -22.58 0.58
CA VAL A 48 7.82 -23.01 0.05
C VAL A 48 7.97 -23.73 -1.29
N LEU A 49 8.85 -23.24 -2.18
CA LEU A 49 9.14 -23.91 -3.44
C LEU A 49 9.74 -25.30 -3.22
N ALA A 50 10.63 -25.46 -2.23
CA ALA A 50 11.25 -26.75 -1.91
C ALA A 50 10.26 -27.74 -1.30
N GLU A 51 9.31 -27.26 -0.48
CA GLU A 51 8.37 -28.11 0.26
C GLU A 51 7.08 -28.42 -0.51
N ALA A 52 6.53 -27.44 -1.22
CA ALA A 52 5.20 -27.49 -1.84
C ALA A 52 5.20 -27.19 -3.35
N GLY A 53 6.37 -26.92 -3.93
CA GLY A 53 6.51 -26.68 -5.37
C GLY A 53 5.86 -25.37 -5.83
N ILE A 54 5.63 -25.28 -7.14
CA ILE A 54 5.09 -24.07 -7.78
C ILE A 54 3.66 -23.77 -7.31
N ASP A 55 2.85 -24.81 -7.06
CA ASP A 55 1.48 -24.64 -6.60
C ASP A 55 1.44 -23.98 -5.21
N GLY A 56 2.31 -24.40 -4.29
CA GLY A 56 2.42 -23.77 -2.96
C GLY A 56 2.89 -22.32 -3.02
N VAL A 57 3.86 -22.00 -3.88
CA VAL A 57 4.29 -20.61 -4.09
C VAL A 57 3.14 -19.77 -4.67
N THR A 58 2.36 -20.33 -5.59
CA THR A 58 1.20 -19.66 -6.20
C THR A 58 0.12 -19.37 -5.17
N GLU A 59 -0.21 -20.34 -4.32
CA GLU A 59 -1.20 -20.17 -3.25
C GLU A 59 -0.76 -19.09 -2.25
N VAL A 60 0.49 -19.12 -1.81
CA VAL A 60 1.04 -18.10 -0.90
C VAL A 60 1.03 -16.71 -1.53
N ALA A 61 1.36 -16.59 -2.82
CA ALA A 61 1.30 -15.32 -3.53
C ALA A 61 -0.13 -14.76 -3.60
N VAL A 62 -1.12 -15.60 -3.90
CA VAL A 62 -2.54 -15.20 -3.94
C VAL A 62 -3.03 -14.78 -2.56
N ASP A 63 -2.75 -15.56 -1.50
CA ASP A 63 -3.15 -15.23 -0.14
C ASP A 63 -2.51 -13.90 0.32
N LEU A 64 -1.24 -13.68 0.01
CA LEU A 64 -0.54 -12.44 0.33
C LEU A 64 -1.16 -11.24 -0.41
N SER A 65 -1.49 -11.38 -1.70
CA SER A 65 -2.17 -10.34 -2.47
C SER A 65 -3.55 -10.00 -1.89
N MET A 66 -4.32 -11.01 -1.46
CA MET A 66 -5.63 -10.78 -0.82
C MET A 66 -5.49 -10.05 0.51
N ARG A 67 -4.54 -10.45 1.35
CA ARG A 67 -4.26 -9.77 2.63
C ARG A 67 -3.82 -8.33 2.41
N LEU A 68 -2.98 -8.09 1.40
CA LEU A 68 -2.56 -6.75 1.03
C LEU A 68 -3.74 -5.89 0.59
N ALA A 69 -4.61 -6.41 -0.27
CA ALA A 69 -5.83 -5.71 -0.69
C ALA A 69 -6.72 -5.35 0.52
N SER A 70 -6.97 -6.30 1.43
CA SER A 70 -7.75 -6.05 2.65
C SER A 70 -7.09 -5.03 3.57
N ALA A 71 -5.76 -5.04 3.67
CA ALA A 71 -5.02 -4.05 4.45
C ALA A 71 -5.17 -2.64 3.85
N LEU A 72 -5.07 -2.52 2.53
CA LEU A 72 -5.26 -1.25 1.82
C LEU A 72 -6.68 -0.72 2.00
N GLU A 73 -7.69 -1.57 1.86
CA GLU A 73 -9.08 -1.20 2.10
C GLU A 73 -9.31 -0.66 3.51
N ARG A 74 -8.76 -1.34 4.53
CA ARG A 74 -8.86 -0.89 5.91
C ARG A 74 -8.18 0.47 6.12
N ILE A 75 -6.95 0.64 5.63
CA ILE A 75 -6.20 1.89 5.78
C ILE A 75 -6.88 3.04 5.05
N ALA A 76 -7.40 2.78 3.85
CA ALA A 76 -8.16 3.77 3.09
C ALA A 76 -9.45 4.16 3.82
N ALA A 77 -10.21 3.19 4.34
CA ALA A 77 -11.41 3.44 5.13
C ALA A 77 -11.12 4.28 6.39
N ASP A 78 -10.04 3.97 7.11
CA ASP A 78 -9.60 4.74 8.30
C ASP A 78 -9.26 6.20 7.96
N GLN A 79 -8.87 6.47 6.71
CA GLN A 79 -8.53 7.80 6.21
C GLN A 79 -9.66 8.48 5.42
N GLY A 80 -10.81 7.82 5.24
CA GLY A 80 -11.91 8.32 4.42
C GLY A 80 -11.61 8.36 2.91
N LEU A 81 -10.69 7.51 2.43
CA LEU A 81 -10.25 7.39 1.04
C LEU A 81 -10.79 6.12 0.39
N ALA A 82 -10.77 6.06 -0.94
CA ALA A 82 -10.95 4.79 -1.65
C ALA A 82 -9.62 4.02 -1.69
N ALA A 83 -9.68 2.68 -1.59
CA ALA A 83 -8.50 1.82 -1.61
C ALA A 83 -7.68 1.97 -2.91
N VAL A 84 -8.36 2.25 -4.03
CA VAL A 84 -7.72 2.49 -5.34
C VAL A 84 -6.83 3.73 -5.31
N ASP A 85 -7.26 4.80 -4.65
CA ASP A 85 -6.46 6.04 -4.53
C ASP A 85 -5.20 5.80 -3.72
N LEU A 86 -5.28 4.94 -2.69
CA LEU A 86 -4.15 4.56 -1.87
C LEU A 86 -3.16 3.67 -2.66
N ALA A 87 -3.68 2.72 -3.43
CA ALA A 87 -2.87 1.86 -4.29
C ALA A 87 -2.13 2.64 -5.37
N GLU A 88 -2.77 3.64 -5.99
CA GLU A 88 -2.12 4.54 -6.94
C GLU A 88 -0.94 5.30 -6.31
N VAL A 89 -1.04 5.72 -5.05
CA VAL A 89 0.09 6.44 -4.41
C VAL A 89 1.21 5.49 -4.00
N TRP A 90 0.90 4.25 -3.60
CA TRP A 90 1.87 3.32 -3.01
C TRP A 90 2.60 2.46 -4.04
N PHE A 91 2.00 2.20 -5.20
CA PHE A 91 2.55 1.32 -6.23
C PHE A 91 2.90 2.04 -7.54
N VAL A 92 2.84 3.37 -7.58
CA VAL A 92 3.38 4.14 -8.71
C VAL A 92 4.90 4.16 -8.60
N ASP A 93 5.55 3.70 -9.67
CA ASP A 93 6.99 3.83 -9.95
C ASP A 93 7.44 5.31 -9.99
#